data_AF-A0A084GWH1-F1
#
_entry.id   AF-A0A084GWH1-F1
#
_cell.length_a   1.000
_cell.length_b   1.000
_cell.length_c   1.000
_cell.angle_alpha   90.00
_cell.angle_beta   90.00
_cell.angle_gamma   90.00
#
_symmetry.space_group_name_H-M   'P 1'
#
loop_
_entity.id
_entity.type
_entity.pdbx_description
1 polymer ?
#
loop_
_entity_poly.entity_id
_entity_poly.type
_entity_poly.pdbx_seq_one_letter_code
_entity_poly.pdbx_strand_id
1 'polypeptide(L)' 'MSTNDYVKYMTQQLVRYMDTPKEERKAIKTMRKTEKSPFASRWFGILPFAFMFFLKRRK' A
#
# COMPACT_ATOMS: atom_id res chain seq x y z
N MET A 1 -23.64 -29.71 -9.03
CA MET A 1 -22.86 -28.45 -9.12
C MET A 1 -21.58 -28.67 -8.35
N SER A 2 -20.39 -28.73 -8.96
CA SER A 2 -19.15 -28.69 -8.16
C SER A 2 -17.83 -28.58 -8.95
N THR A 3 -17.67 -29.19 -10.12
CA THR A 3 -16.33 -29.20 -10.77
C THR A 3 -16.19 -28.19 -11.90
N ASN A 4 -17.22 -28.01 -12.72
CA ASN A 4 -17.17 -27.10 -13.87
C ASN A 4 -17.10 -25.62 -13.44
N ASP A 5 -17.83 -25.24 -12.39
CA ASP A 5 -17.81 -23.87 -11.86
C ASP A 5 -16.45 -23.49 -11.28
N TYR A 6 -15.73 -24.45 -10.70
CA TYR A 6 -14.39 -24.21 -10.17
C TYR A 6 -13.38 -23.99 -11.28
N VAL A 7 -13.40 -24.82 -12.33
CA VAL A 7 -12.52 -24.67 -13.50
C VAL A 7 -12.83 -23.35 -14.22
N LYS A 8 -14.11 -22.99 -14.34
CA LYS A 8 -14.55 -21.69 -14.88
C LYS A 8 -14.04 -20.53 -14.04
N TYR A 9 -14.10 -20.62 -12.72
CA TYR A 9 -13.59 -19.57 -11.84
C TYR A 9 -12.07 -19.44 -11.94
N MET A 10 -11.33 -20.56 -11.91
CA MET A 10 -9.88 -20.58 -12.03
C MET A 10 -9.41 -19.97 -13.37
N THR A 11 -10.06 -20.35 -14.46
CA THR A 11 -9.75 -19.79 -15.79
C THR A 11 -10.08 -18.31 -15.87
N GLN A 12 -11.21 -17.85 -15.31
CA GLN A 12 -11.54 -16.43 -15.25
C GLN A 12 -10.51 -15.60 -14.48
N GLN A 13 -10.00 -16.11 -13.35
CA GLN A 13 -8.95 -15.43 -12.58
C GLN A 13 -7.61 -15.40 -13.33
N LEU A 14 -7.25 -16.50 -14.00
CA LEU A 14 -6.03 -16.56 -14.82
C LEU A 14 -6.08 -15.59 -15.99
N VAL A 15 -7.20 -15.55 -16.73
CA VAL A 15 -7.39 -14.62 -17.85
C VAL A 15 -7.32 -13.17 -17.37
N ARG A 16 -8.04 -12.84 -16.29
CA ARG A 16 -7.95 -11.50 -15.68
C ARG A 16 -6.53 -11.12 -15.28
N TYR A 17 -5.75 -12.07 -14.77
CA TYR A 17 -4.36 -11.82 -14.37
C TYR A 17 -3.39 -11.70 -15.56
N MET A 18 -3.67 -12.39 -16.68
CA MET A 18 -2.86 -12.29 -17.90
C MET A 18 -3.20 -11.03 -18.71
N ASP A 19 -4.48 -10.68 -18.77
CA ASP A 19 -4.97 -9.48 -19.47
C ASP A 19 -4.69 -8.20 -18.68
N THR A 20 -4.41 -8.28 -17.38
CA THR A 20 -4.01 -7.10 -16.61
C THR A 20 -2.60 -6.64 -17.01
N PRO A 21 -2.47 -5.52 -17.73
CA PRO A 21 -1.19 -5.09 -18.26
C PRO A 21 -0.31 -4.53 -17.14
N LYS A 22 1.00 -4.42 -17.41
CA LYS A 22 2.01 -3.84 -16.49
C LYS A 22 1.62 -2.45 -15.95
N GLU A 23 0.71 -1.75 -16.62
CA GLU A 23 0.15 -0.45 -16.23
C GLU A 23 -0.68 -0.52 -14.96
N GLU A 24 -1.57 -1.52 -14.81
CA GLU A 24 -2.36 -1.66 -13.57
C GLU A 24 -1.48 -2.05 -12.37
N ARG A 25 -0.42 -2.83 -12.59
CA ARG A 25 0.57 -3.11 -11.52
C ARG A 25 1.26 -1.84 -11.03
N LYS A 26 1.53 -0.89 -11.94
CA LYS A 26 2.07 0.42 -11.56
C LYS A 26 1.01 1.27 -10.87
N ALA A 27 -0.24 1.27 -11.35
CA ALA A 27 -1.37 2.01 -10.75
C ALA A 27 -1.69 1.53 -9.33
N ILE A 28 -1.69 0.21 -9.08
CA ILE A 28 -1.90 -0.35 -7.72
C ILE A 28 -0.73 0.01 -6.80
N LYS A 29 0.51 0.02 -7.32
CA LYS A 29 1.68 0.46 -6.54
C LYS A 29 1.62 1.96 -6.23
N THR A 30 1.19 2.81 -7.15
CA THR A 30 1.07 4.24 -6.91
C THR A 30 -0.09 4.54 -5.96
N MET A 31 -1.26 3.92 -6.15
CA MET A 31 -2.39 4.05 -5.22
C MET A 31 -2.00 3.62 -3.80
N ARG A 32 -1.35 2.47 -3.61
CA ARG A 32 -0.83 2.04 -2.30
C ARG A 32 0.21 2.98 -1.71
N LYS A 33 0.99 3.69 -2.53
CA LYS A 33 1.95 4.71 -2.06
C LYS A 33 1.23 6.00 -1.67
N THR A 34 0.16 6.37 -2.36
CA THR A 34 -0.64 7.56 -2.06
C THR A 34 -1.55 7.36 -0.84
N GLU A 35 -2.15 6.17 -0.69
CA GLU A 35 -2.97 5.80 0.46
C GLU A 35 -2.14 5.60 1.74
N LYS A 36 -0.89 5.16 1.60
CA LYS A 36 0.07 5.17 2.69
C LYS A 36 0.47 6.62 2.96
N SER A 37 -0.38 7.32 3.72
CA SER A 37 -0.04 8.62 4.28
C SER A 37 1.38 8.56 4.85
N PRO A 38 2.27 9.50 4.51
CA PRO A 38 3.63 9.46 5.02
C PRO A 38 3.55 9.45 6.54
N PHE A 39 3.96 8.35 7.18
CA PHE A 39 4.06 8.33 8.65
C PHE A 39 4.89 9.53 9.13
N ALA A 40 5.88 9.95 8.33
CA ALA A 40 6.62 11.19 8.55
C ALA A 40 5.74 12.46 8.64
N SER A 41 4.70 12.62 7.81
CA SER A 41 3.83 13.80 7.85
C SER A 41 2.92 13.80 9.08
N ARG A 42 2.46 12.62 9.53
CA ARG A 42 1.65 12.50 10.74
C ARG A 42 2.42 12.84 12.03
N TRP A 43 3.75 12.66 12.03
CA TRP A 43 4.60 12.87 13.20
C TRP A 43 5.50 14.11 13.08
N PHE A 44 5.39 14.90 12.01
CA PHE A 44 6.28 16.04 11.74
C PHE A 44 6.19 17.16 12.81
N GLY A 45 5.12 17.23 13.61
CA GLY A 45 5.03 18.16 14.75
C GLY A 45 5.58 17.59 16.05
N ILE A 46 5.27 16.32 16.34
CA ILE A 46 5.60 15.66 17.61
C ILE A 46 7.10 15.32 17.68
N LEU A 47 7.69 14.88 16.56
CA LEU A 47 9.06 14.43 16.49
C LEU A 47 10.10 15.56 16.73
N PRO A 48 10.03 16.73 16.06
CA PRO A 48 10.92 17.84 16.37
C PRO A 48 10.65 18.45 17.75
N PHE A 49 9.41 18.44 18.24
CA PHE A 49 9.10 18.92 19.60
C PHE A 49 9.71 18.02 20.68
N ALA A 50 9.55 16.70 20.57
CA ALA A 50 10.17 15.73 21.48
C ALA A 50 11.71 15.81 21.43
N PHE A 51 12.28 16.00 20.25
CA PHE A 51 13.72 16.18 20.06
C PHE A 51 14.24 17.46 20.73
N MET A 52 13.55 18.59 20.55
CA MET A 52 13.89 19.86 21.19
C MET A 52 13.79 19.75 22.73
N PHE A 53 12.78 19.06 23.24
CA PHE A 53 12.63 18.83 24.69
C PHE A 53 13.77 17.96 25.24
N PHE A 54 14.18 16.92 24.51
CA PHE A 54 15.30 16.05 24.90
C PHE A 54 16.64 16.79 24.91
N LEU A 55 16.88 17.64 23.89
CA LEU A 55 18.07 18.50 23.84
C LEU A 55 18.11 19.52 24.98
N LYS A 56 16.96 20.12 25.32
CA LYS A 56 16.85 21.10 26.40
C LYS A 56 17.05 20.48 27.79
N ARG A 57 16.72 19.20 27.96
CA ARG A 57 16.90 18.44 29.20
C ARG A 57 18.33 17.90 29.40
N ARG A 58 19.17 17.95 28.37
CA ARG A 58 20.59 17.55 28.39
C ARG A 58 21.55 18.71 28.70
N LYS A 59 21.03 19.93 28.90
CA LYS A 59 21.70 21.05 29.58
C LYS A 59 21.20 21.13 31.01
#